data_AF-A0A3N2PYC5-F1
#
_entry.id   AF-A0A3N2PYC5-F1
#
_cell.length_a   1.000
_cell.length_b   1.000
_cell.length_c   1.000
_cell.angle_alpha   90.00
_cell.angle_beta   90.00
_cell.angle_gamma   90.00
#
_symmetry.space_group_name_H-M   'P 1'
#
loop_
_entity.id
_entity.type
_entity.pdbx_description
1 polymer ?
#
loop_
_entity_poly.entity_id
_entity_poly.type
_entity_poly.pdbx_seq_one_letter_code
_entity_poly.pdbx_strand_id
1 'polypeptide(L)'
;MTLAEKAEQLITGRPNSLVPGRTLERLLAVQAGTSTQLFLLNMAMHYGQGAAAGGIRAVMSWNGIRGPFADFIFIGVRLLIDQTLENGTGVGALPWSVVLVLVLGCPPGLPSSLC
;
A
#
# COMPACT_ATOMS: atom_id res chain seq x y z
N MET A 1 -4.12 -7.88 -3.26
CA MET A 1 -3.77 -9.31 -3.10
C MET A 1 -3.85 -10.00 -4.46
N THR A 2 -2.75 -10.60 -4.92
CA THR A 2 -2.71 -11.37 -6.17
C THR A 2 -2.92 -12.87 -5.91
N LEU A 3 -3.34 -13.62 -6.94
CA LEU A 3 -3.48 -15.08 -6.85
C LEU A 3 -2.14 -15.77 -6.58
N ALA A 4 -1.06 -15.26 -7.16
CA ALA A 4 0.29 -15.79 -6.96
C ALA A 4 0.74 -15.67 -5.49
N GLU A 5 0.54 -14.50 -4.87
CA GLU A 5 0.85 -14.32 -3.44
C GLU A 5 0.02 -15.25 -2.55
N LYS A 6 -1.26 -15.48 -2.89
CA LYS A 6 -2.10 -16.42 -2.14
C LYS A 6 -1.58 -17.85 -2.28
N ALA A 7 -1.15 -18.26 -3.47
CA ALA A 7 -0.54 -19.57 -3.68
C ALA A 7 0.77 -19.72 -2.89
N GLU A 8 1.64 -18.70 -2.91
CA GLU A 8 2.86 -18.68 -2.11
C GLU A 8 2.57 -18.80 -0.61
N GLN A 9 1.61 -18.03 -0.10
CA GLN A 9 1.20 -18.06 1.32
C GLN A 9 0.65 -19.44 1.72
N LEU A 10 -0.08 -20.10 0.83
CA LEU A 10 -0.57 -21.46 1.06
C LEU A 10 0.59 -22.47 1.15
N ILE A 11 1.61 -22.32 0.30
CA ILE A 11 2.79 -23.22 0.29
C ILE A 11 3.71 -22.95 1.48
N THR A 12 3.93 -21.69 1.83
CA THR A 12 4.91 -21.26 2.84
C THR A 12 4.32 -21.10 4.25
N GLY A 13 3.00 -21.10 4.39
CA GLY A 13 2.32 -20.78 5.64
C GLY A 13 2.45 -19.31 6.07
N ARG A 14 2.97 -18.44 5.19
CA ARG A 14 3.16 -17.01 5.50
C ARG A 14 1.80 -16.35 5.79
N PRO A 15 1.65 -15.59 6.90
CA PRO A 15 0.41 -14.91 7.23
C PRO A 15 0.10 -13.80 6.22
N ASN A 16 -1.18 -13.46 6.09
CA ASN A 16 -1.65 -12.39 5.22
C ASN A 16 -1.12 -11.02 5.65
N SER A 17 -0.72 -10.19 4.67
CA SER A 17 -0.46 -8.78 4.92
C SER A 17 -1.77 -8.02 5.13
N LEU A 18 -1.85 -7.26 6.21
CA LEU A 18 -2.98 -6.39 6.56
C LEU A 18 -2.59 -4.90 6.61
N VAL A 19 -1.47 -4.55 5.94
CA VAL A 19 -0.95 -3.18 5.83
C VAL A 19 -2.00 -2.20 5.27
N PRO A 20 -2.74 -2.53 4.19
CA PRO A 20 -3.84 -1.67 3.72
C PRO A 20 -4.93 -1.46 4.79
N GLY A 21 -5.29 -2.50 5.54
CA GLY A 21 -6.25 -2.41 6.64
C GLY A 21 -5.78 -1.48 7.76
N ARG A 22 -4.51 -1.59 8.18
CA ARG A 22 -3.89 -0.69 9.18
C ARG A 22 -3.77 0.75 8.67
N THR A 23 -3.51 0.93 7.38
CA THR A 23 -3.51 2.24 6.73
C THR A 23 -4.90 2.87 6.82
N LEU A 24 -5.96 2.12 6.52
CA LEU A 24 -7.33 2.61 6.62
C LEU A 24 -7.77 2.90 8.05
N GLU A 25 -7.36 2.08 9.03
CA GLU A 25 -7.57 2.37 10.46
C GLU A 25 -7.05 3.75 10.84
N ARG A 26 -5.79 4.05 10.47
CA ARG A 26 -5.16 5.34 10.77
C ARG A 26 -5.78 6.47 9.97
N LEU A 27 -6.14 6.23 8.71
CA LEU A 27 -6.77 7.22 7.85
C LEU A 27 -8.16 7.64 8.36
N LEU A 28 -8.95 6.70 8.87
CA LEU A 28 -10.29 6.95 9.39
C LEU A 28 -10.33 7.18 10.91
N ALA A 29 -9.19 7.11 11.59
CA ALA A 29 -9.09 7.12 13.05
C ALA A 29 -9.99 6.08 13.73
N VAL A 30 -10.10 4.87 13.15
CA VAL A 30 -10.86 3.74 13.66
C VAL A 30 -9.91 2.64 14.14
N GLN A 31 -10.22 1.99 15.26
CA GLN A 31 -9.45 0.87 15.80
C GLN A 31 -10.21 -0.45 15.56
N ALA A 32 -9.66 -1.39 14.79
CA ALA A 32 -10.24 -2.72 14.70
C ALA A 32 -9.94 -3.49 15.99
N GLY A 33 -10.99 -3.92 16.69
CA GLY A 33 -10.88 -4.72 17.91
C GLY A 33 -10.67 -6.22 17.65
N THR A 34 -10.87 -6.69 16.41
CA THR A 34 -10.77 -8.10 16.03
C THR A 34 -10.04 -8.29 14.69
N SER A 35 -9.45 -9.46 14.49
CA SER A 35 -8.80 -9.84 13.22
C SER A 35 -9.78 -9.81 12.03
N THR A 36 -11.06 -10.13 12.26
CA THR A 36 -12.11 -10.07 11.23
C THR A 36 -12.42 -8.64 10.82
N GLN A 37 -12.53 -7.71 11.78
CA GLN A 37 -12.71 -6.29 11.47
C GLN A 37 -11.51 -5.75 10.68
N LEU A 38 -10.28 -6.10 11.07
CA LEU A 38 -9.08 -5.68 10.35
C LEU A 38 -9.04 -6.22 8.92
N PHE A 39 -9.51 -7.46 8.70
CA PHE A 39 -9.68 -8.02 7.36
C PHE A 39 -10.71 -7.23 6.53
N LEU A 40 -11.84 -6.85 7.12
CA LEU A 40 -12.84 -6.03 6.44
C LEU A 40 -12.29 -4.65 6.07
N LEU A 41 -11.56 -3.98 6.97
CA LEU A 41 -10.88 -2.73 6.66
C LEU A 41 -9.85 -2.91 5.53
N ASN A 42 -9.12 -4.03 5.52
CA ASN A 42 -8.18 -4.35 4.46
C ASN A 42 -8.86 -4.51 3.09
N MET A 43 -10.02 -5.17 3.05
CA MET A 43 -10.82 -5.27 1.82
C MET A 43 -11.40 -3.92 1.40
N ALA A 44 -11.96 -3.16 2.35
CA ALA A 44 -12.50 -1.83 2.09
C ALA A 44 -11.44 -0.91 1.48
N MET A 45 -10.20 -0.96 2.00
CA MET A 45 -9.09 -0.18 1.46
C MET A 45 -8.77 -0.59 0.01
N HIS A 46 -8.66 -1.89 -0.27
CA HIS A 46 -8.38 -2.38 -1.63
C HIS A 46 -9.46 -1.96 -2.63
N TYR A 47 -10.73 -2.11 -2.29
CA TYR A 47 -11.83 -1.70 -3.17
C TYR A 47 -11.93 -0.18 -3.30
N GLY A 48 -11.73 0.56 -2.20
CA GLY A 48 -11.75 2.02 -2.19
C GLY A 48 -10.65 2.63 -3.06
N GLN A 49 -9.41 2.15 -2.91
CA GLN A 49 -8.29 2.56 -3.77
C GLN A 49 -8.53 2.15 -5.23
N GLY A 50 -9.08 0.96 -5.47
CA GLY A 50 -9.44 0.51 -6.81
C GLY A 50 -10.48 1.42 -7.47
N ALA A 51 -11.52 1.82 -6.74
CA ALA A 51 -12.55 2.73 -7.21
C ALA A 51 -11.99 4.14 -7.48
N ALA A 52 -11.18 4.68 -6.57
CA ALA A 52 -10.55 5.99 -6.72
C ALA A 52 -9.59 6.02 -7.93
N ALA A 53 -8.69 5.05 -8.03
CA ALA A 53 -7.79 4.92 -9.16
C ALA A 53 -8.56 4.67 -10.47
N GLY A 54 -9.61 3.85 -10.43
CA GLY A 54 -10.50 3.60 -11.57
C GLY A 54 -11.19 4.88 -12.07
N GLY A 55 -11.63 5.74 -11.16
CA GLY A 55 -12.16 7.07 -11.48
C GLY A 55 -11.13 7.95 -12.20
N ILE A 56 -9.89 7.97 -11.71
CA ILE A 56 -8.79 8.68 -12.39
C ILE A 56 -8.56 8.10 -13.79
N ARG A 57 -8.54 6.76 -13.94
CA ARG A 57 -8.40 6.10 -15.25
C ARG A 57 -9.54 6.48 -16.19
N ALA A 58 -10.77 6.57 -15.68
CA ALA A 58 -11.94 6.98 -16.46
C ALA A 58 -11.80 8.42 -16.95
N VAL A 59 -11.35 9.35 -16.10
CA VAL A 59 -11.08 10.75 -16.49
C VAL A 59 -9.96 10.82 -17.52
N MET A 60 -8.87 10.07 -17.34
CA MET A 60 -7.78 9.99 -18.33
C MET A 60 -8.31 9.51 -19.68
N SER A 61 -9.11 8.44 -19.68
CA SER A 61 -9.75 7.92 -20.89
C SER A 61 -10.65 8.97 -21.54
N TRP A 62 -11.52 9.63 -20.77
CA TRP A 62 -12.42 10.69 -21.26
C TRP A 62 -11.66 11.80 -21.99
N ASN A 63 -10.47 12.18 -21.50
CA ASN A 63 -9.60 13.18 -22.09
C ASN A 63 -8.69 12.65 -23.23
N GLY A 64 -8.93 11.43 -23.73
CA GLY A 64 -8.18 10.86 -24.85
C GLY A 64 -6.88 10.15 -24.47
N ILE A 65 -6.53 10.09 -23.18
CA ILE A 65 -5.30 9.46 -22.69
C ILE A 65 -5.53 7.94 -22.60
N ARG A 66 -5.34 7.25 -23.73
CA ARG A 66 -5.58 5.81 -23.92
C ARG A 66 -4.35 5.11 -24.53
N GLY A 67 -4.32 3.78 -24.43
CA GLY A 67 -3.25 2.95 -24.98
C GLY A 67 -2.13 2.61 -23.98
N PRO A 68 -1.10 1.87 -24.41
CA PRO A 68 -0.12 1.23 -23.53
C PRO A 68 0.71 2.24 -22.73
N PHE A 69 0.98 3.41 -23.29
CA PHE A 69 1.70 4.48 -22.58
C PHE A 69 0.85 5.11 -21.48
N ALA A 70 -0.47 5.24 -21.71
CA ALA A 70 -1.39 5.70 -20.68
C ALA A 70 -1.46 4.71 -19.52
N ASP A 71 -1.41 3.40 -19.80
CA ASP A 71 -1.37 2.36 -18.76
C ASP A 71 -0.06 2.40 -17.97
N PHE A 72 1.07 2.68 -18.63
CA PHE A 72 2.35 2.90 -17.95
C PHE A 72 2.30 4.11 -16.99
N ILE A 73 1.77 5.25 -17.44
CA ILE A 73 1.55 6.43 -16.57
C ILE A 73 0.63 6.07 -15.40
N PHE A 74 -0.44 5.31 -15.69
CA PHE A 74 -1.41 4.93 -14.68
C PHE A 74 -0.82 4.01 -13.60
N ILE A 75 0.18 3.17 -13.92
CA ILE A 75 0.96 2.45 -12.90
C ILE A 75 1.64 3.44 -11.95
N GLY A 76 2.27 4.50 -12.47
CA GLY A 76 2.87 5.55 -11.66
C GLY A 76 1.86 6.25 -10.73
N VAL A 77 0.65 6.54 -11.25
CA VAL A 77 -0.45 7.09 -10.43
C VAL A 77 -0.81 6.14 -9.29
N ARG A 78 -0.92 4.84 -9.56
CA ARG A 78 -1.24 3.85 -8.53
C ARG A 78 -0.17 3.76 -7.45
N LEU A 79 1.11 3.72 -7.84
CA LEU A 79 2.23 3.72 -6.91
C LEU A 79 2.25 4.98 -6.04
N LEU A 80 1.94 6.14 -6.63
CA LEU A 80 1.89 7.40 -5.90
C LEU A 80 0.76 7.42 -4.87
N ILE A 81 -0.43 6.89 -5.21
CA ILE A 81 -1.55 6.77 -4.28
C ILE A 81 -1.16 5.91 -3.07
N ASP A 82 -0.60 4.72 -3.33
CA ASP A 82 -0.20 3.80 -2.27
C ASP A 82 0.90 4.43 -1.38
N GLN A 83 1.94 4.99 -1.98
CA GLN A 83 3.04 5.58 -1.23
C GLN A 83 2.60 6.80 -0.41
N THR A 84 1.67 7.61 -0.92
CA THR A 84 1.13 8.75 -0.19
C THR A 84 0.33 8.31 1.03
N LEU A 85 -0.49 7.27 0.89
CA LEU A 85 -1.34 6.77 1.97
C LEU A 85 -0.53 6.05 3.04
N GLU A 86 0.39 5.18 2.64
CA GLU A 86 1.24 4.46 3.59
C GLU A 86 2.21 5.39 4.32
N ASN A 87 2.85 6.34 3.62
CA ASN A 87 3.73 7.32 4.25
C ASN A 87 2.94 8.31 5.11
N GLY A 88 1.80 8.81 4.61
CA GLY A 88 0.97 9.80 5.29
C GLY A 88 0.33 9.26 6.57
N THR A 89 0.09 7.96 6.64
CA THR A 89 -0.38 7.27 7.86
C THR A 89 0.76 6.69 8.71
N GLY A 90 2.01 6.80 8.27
CA GLY A 90 3.18 6.24 8.94
C GLY A 90 3.18 4.70 9.04
N VAL A 91 2.40 4.02 8.18
CA VAL A 91 2.37 2.55 8.09
C VAL A 91 3.46 2.06 7.11
N GLY A 92 3.81 2.91 6.14
CA GLY A 92 4.86 2.64 5.15
C GLY A 92 6.26 2.93 5.65
N ALA A 93 7.23 2.25 5.05
CA ALA A 93 8.64 2.57 5.15
C ALA A 93 9.08 3.29 3.86
N LEU A 94 9.90 4.35 3.98
CA LEU A 94 10.44 5.04 2.81
C LEU A 94 11.42 4.11 2.09
N PRO A 95 11.50 4.11 0.74
CA PRO A 95 12.37 3.19 -0.01
C PRO A 95 13.84 3.19 0.47
N TRP A 96 14.34 4.36 0.91
CA TRP A 96 15.70 4.53 1.43
C TRP A 96 15.87 4.09 2.89
N SER A 97 14.81 3.96 3.69
CA SER A 97 14.94 3.47 5.07
C SER A 97 15.35 1.99 5.12
N VAL A 98 14.96 1.20 4.12
CA VAL A 98 15.37 -0.22 4.01
C VAL A 98 16.84 -0.33 3.59
N VAL A 99 17.31 0.56 2.71
CA VAL A 99 18.73 0.69 2.36
C VAL A 99 19.54 1.13 3.59
N LEU A 100 19.03 2.07 4.39
CA LEU A 100 19.68 2.50 5.63
C LEU A 100 19.84 1.34 6.63
N VAL A 101 18.80 0.51 6.82
CA VAL A 101 18.86 -0.66 7.72
C VAL A 101 19.83 -1.72 7.19
N LEU A 102 19.81 -2.00 5.88
CA LEU A 102 20.68 -3.02 5.26
C LEU A 102 22.14 -2.59 5.12
N VAL A 103 22.41 -1.29 4.96
CA VAL A 103 23.76 -0.75 4.74
C VAL A 103 24.39 -0.25 6.04
N LEU A 104 23.60 0.30 6.98
CA LEU A 104 24.09 0.89 8.23
C LEU A 104 23.65 0.13 9.50
N GLY A 105 22.84 -0.92 9.40
CA GLY A 105 22.42 -1.72 10.56
C GLY A 105 21.49 -0.99 11.56
N CYS A 106 20.99 0.19 11.20
CA CYS A 106 20.23 1.05 12.10
C CYS A 106 18.72 0.71 12.02
N PRO A 107 18.07 0.24 13.10
CA PRO A 107 16.66 -0.14 13.06
C PRO A 107 15.73 1.07 12.84
N PRO A 108 14.54 0.87 12.23
CA PRO A 108 13.63 1.96 11.92
C PRO A 108 13.15 2.68 13.19
N GLY A 109 13.36 3.99 13.25
CA GLY A 109 12.91 4.86 14.35
C GLY A 109 14.00 5.47 15.23
N LEU A 110 15.28 5.08 15.06
CA LEU A 110 16.38 5.75 15.76
C LEU A 110 16.89 6.98 14.98
N PRO A 111 17.17 8.11 15.67
CA PRO A 111 17.85 9.24 15.04
C PRO A 111 19.22 8.83 14.52
N SER A 112 19.63 9.37 13.37
CA SER A 112 20.92 9.11 12.73
C SER A 112 22.15 9.57 13.53
N SER A 113 21.97 10.16 14.71
CA SER A 113 23.03 10.53 15.66
C SER A 113 23.28 9.46 16.75
N LEU A 114 22.42 8.44 16.81
CA LEU A 114 22.51 7.30 17.74
C LEU A 114 22.91 6.00 17.02
N CYS A 115 23.14 6.12 15.72
CA CYS A 115 23.95 5.24 14.88
C CYS A 115 25.21 6.08 14.51
#